data_AF-A0A699KUP9-F1
#
_entry.id   AF-A0A699KUP9-F1
#
_cell.length_a   1.000
_cell.length_b   1.000
_cell.length_c   1.000
_cell.angle_alpha   90.00
_cell.angle_beta   90.00
_cell.angle_gamma   90.00
#
_symmetry.space_group_name_H-M   'P 1'
#
loop_
_entity.id
_entity.type
_entity.pdbx_description
1 polymer ?
#
loop_
_entity_poly.entity_id
_entity_poly.type
_entity_poly.pdbx_seq_one_letter_code
_entity_poly.pdbx_strand_id
1 'polypeptide(L)'
;MGTVRDPLAEGTKGAPRLGPERPRVYSDLSPEEKDRYNADIIATNILLQRLPKDIYTLINHYTDAKDHKGETIHDYYVRFAKLINDMRNIKMTMSRLQLNSKFVNNMLLEWGRFVTAVKLNRGLKDSNYDQLYAYLKQHETHFSENKMMLDRFTQHTVDPLALMSNVSHQ
;
A
#
# COMPACT_ATOMS: atom_id res chain seq x y z
N MET A 1 20.38 -1.93 -1.74
CA MET A 1 21.68 -1.22 -1.71
C MET A 1 21.91 -0.69 -0.30
N GLY A 2 23.12 -0.83 0.24
CA GLY A 2 23.47 -0.36 1.58
C GLY A 2 23.71 1.15 1.66
N THR A 3 24.36 1.59 2.72
CA THR A 3 24.71 3.00 2.97
C THR A 3 26.20 3.27 2.79
N VAL A 4 26.57 4.53 2.54
CA VAL A 4 27.95 5.03 2.44
C VAL A 4 28.10 6.34 3.21
N ARG A 5 29.31 6.62 3.69
CA ARG A 5 29.67 7.88 4.37
C ARG A 5 30.73 8.60 3.56
N ASP A 6 30.49 9.88 3.29
CA ASP A 6 31.45 10.70 2.55
C ASP A 6 32.59 11.16 3.50
N PRO A 7 33.86 11.22 3.06
CA PRO A 7 34.94 11.77 3.87
C PRO A 7 34.79 13.29 4.03
N LEU A 8 34.83 13.81 5.26
CA LEU A 8 34.96 15.26 5.51
C LEU A 8 36.45 15.63 5.57
N ALA A 9 36.80 16.79 5.02
CA ALA A 9 38.18 17.28 4.96
C ALA A 9 38.87 17.29 6.35
N GLU A 10 40.15 16.92 6.37
CA GLU A 10 40.96 16.82 7.58
C GLU A 10 41.07 18.16 8.33
N GLY A 11 40.42 18.25 9.49
CA GLY A 11 40.81 19.20 10.52
C GLY A 11 42.09 18.70 11.21
N THR A 12 42.97 19.64 11.57
CA THR A 12 44.41 19.50 11.92
C THR A 12 44.80 18.58 13.10
N LYS A 13 44.04 17.54 13.43
CA LYS A 13 44.42 16.51 14.42
C LYS A 13 43.87 15.14 14.05
N GLY A 14 44.64 14.38 13.28
CA GLY A 14 44.85 12.92 13.39
C GLY A 14 43.69 11.92 13.32
N ALA A 15 42.43 12.33 13.14
CA ALA A 15 41.31 11.40 13.00
C ALA A 15 40.39 11.81 11.82
N PRO A 16 40.19 10.93 10.80
CA PRO A 16 39.29 11.23 9.68
C PRO A 16 37.86 11.43 10.20
N ARG A 17 37.27 12.60 9.95
CA ARG A 17 35.85 12.85 10.25
C ARG A 17 35.01 12.26 9.11
N LEU A 18 34.11 11.34 9.45
CA LEU A 18 33.15 10.79 8.49
C LEU A 18 31.89 11.65 8.46
N GLY A 19 31.41 11.95 7.25
CA GLY A 19 30.17 12.68 6.99
C GLY A 19 28.91 11.87 7.27
N PRO A 20 27.73 12.48 7.04
CA PRO A 20 26.44 11.83 7.24
C PRO A 20 26.30 10.62 6.31
N GLU A 21 25.57 9.62 6.80
CA GLU A 21 25.35 8.36 6.11
C GLU A 21 24.21 8.51 5.10
N ARG A 22 24.49 8.23 3.82
CA ARG A 22 23.52 8.32 2.72
C ARG A 22 23.36 6.99 1.99
N PRO A 23 22.21 6.73 1.32
CA PRO A 23 22.06 5.55 0.48
C PRO A 23 23.12 5.50 -0.62
N ARG A 24 23.69 4.32 -0.89
CA ARG A 24 24.61 4.12 -2.00
C ARG A 24 23.90 4.36 -3.33
N VAL A 25 24.57 5.08 -4.23
CA VAL A 25 24.14 5.25 -5.63
C VAL A 25 25.06 4.47 -6.57
N TYR A 26 24.67 4.32 -7.85
CA TYR A 26 25.43 3.54 -8.83
C TYR A 26 26.90 3.96 -8.92
N SER A 27 27.20 5.26 -8.83
CA SER A 27 28.58 5.78 -8.86
C SER A 27 29.44 5.25 -7.71
N ASP A 28 28.84 4.99 -6.54
CA ASP A 28 29.51 4.52 -5.32
C ASP A 28 29.84 3.01 -5.36
N LEU A 29 29.39 2.29 -6.40
CA LEU A 29 29.59 0.84 -6.54
C LEU A 29 30.98 0.49 -7.08
N SER A 30 31.54 -0.63 -6.62
CA SER A 30 32.74 -1.23 -7.20
C SER A 30 32.50 -1.65 -8.66
N PRO A 31 33.55 -1.86 -9.48
CA PRO A 31 33.41 -2.39 -10.83
C PRO A 31 32.59 -3.69 -10.88
N GLU A 32 32.85 -4.63 -9.98
CA GLU A 32 32.16 -5.93 -9.92
C GLU A 32 30.70 -5.80 -9.46
N GLU A 33 30.40 -4.83 -8.59
CA GLU A 33 29.02 -4.50 -8.21
C GLU A 33 28.25 -3.86 -9.37
N LYS A 34 28.91 -2.99 -10.15
CA LYS A 34 28.33 -2.38 -11.36
C LYS A 34 28.03 -3.45 -12.42
N ASP A 35 28.94 -4.38 -12.64
CA ASP A 35 28.74 -5.47 -13.61
C ASP A 35 27.56 -6.36 -13.23
N ARG A 36 27.46 -6.74 -11.95
CA ARG A 36 26.30 -7.50 -11.44
C ARG A 36 25.00 -6.71 -11.55
N TYR A 37 25.01 -5.43 -11.18
CA TYR A 37 23.83 -4.58 -11.31
C TYR A 37 23.37 -4.47 -12.77
N ASN A 38 24.30 -4.29 -13.71
CA ASN A 38 24.00 -4.24 -15.14
C ASN A 38 23.46 -5.58 -15.65
N ALA A 39 24.04 -6.70 -15.21
CA ALA A 39 23.54 -8.04 -15.52
C ALA A 39 22.13 -8.28 -14.99
N ASP A 40 21.82 -7.84 -13.76
CA ASP A 40 20.48 -7.94 -13.16
C ASP A 40 19.45 -7.08 -13.91
N ILE A 41 19.82 -5.87 -14.33
CA ILE A 41 18.97 -5.01 -15.16
C ILE A 41 18.70 -5.67 -16.51
N ILE A 42 19.71 -6.24 -17.16
CA ILE A 42 19.56 -6.97 -18.43
C ILE A 42 18.66 -8.20 -18.23
N ALA A 43 18.90 -9.00 -17.18
CA ALA A 43 18.10 -10.18 -16.87
C ALA A 43 16.63 -9.81 -16.62
N THR A 44 16.39 -8.73 -15.87
CA THR A 44 15.05 -8.19 -15.62
C THR A 44 14.38 -7.74 -16.91
N ASN A 45 15.09 -7.02 -17.78
CA ASN A 45 14.55 -6.57 -19.06
C ASN A 45 14.22 -7.74 -20.00
N ILE A 46 15.04 -8.79 -20.04
CA ILE A 46 14.76 -10.01 -20.81
C ILE A 46 13.53 -10.73 -20.26
N LEU A 47 13.41 -10.85 -18.93
CA LEU A 47 12.22 -11.41 -18.29
C LEU A 47 10.96 -10.60 -18.63
N LEU A 48 11.02 -9.27 -18.55
CA LEU A 48 9.92 -8.38 -18.89
C LEU A 48 9.52 -8.44 -20.38
N GLN A 49 10.48 -8.60 -21.29
CA GLN A 49 10.22 -8.74 -22.72
C GLN A 49 9.66 -10.13 -23.09
N ARG A 50 10.03 -11.18 -22.34
CA ARG A 50 9.50 -12.54 -22.51
C ARG A 50 8.13 -12.72 -21.90
N LEU A 51 7.78 -11.93 -20.88
CA LEU A 51 6.41 -11.86 -20.38
C LEU A 51 5.53 -11.20 -21.45
N PRO A 52 4.37 -11.79 -21.79
CA PRO A 52 3.37 -11.10 -22.58
C PRO A 52 3.06 -9.74 -21.95
N LYS A 53 3.04 -8.68 -22.76
CA LYS A 53 2.72 -7.29 -22.35
C LYS A 53 1.48 -7.20 -21.46
N ASP A 54 0.54 -8.08 -21.75
CA ASP A 54 -0.71 -8.37 -21.06
C ASP A 54 -0.52 -8.76 -19.57
N ILE A 55 0.48 -9.58 -19.25
CA ILE A 55 0.80 -9.99 -17.87
C ILE A 55 1.46 -8.85 -17.09
N TYR A 56 2.35 -8.09 -17.71
CA TYR A 56 2.97 -6.92 -17.07
C TYR A 56 1.93 -5.83 -16.75
N THR A 57 1.04 -5.55 -17.71
CA THR A 57 -0.08 -4.62 -17.55
C THR A 57 -0.98 -5.06 -16.40
N LEU A 58 -1.24 -6.37 -16.28
CA LEU A 58 -2.02 -6.93 -15.18
C LEU A 58 -1.33 -6.75 -13.81
N ILE A 59 -0.03 -7.02 -13.72
CA ILE A 59 0.74 -6.87 -12.46
C ILE A 59 0.72 -5.42 -11.98
N ASN A 60 0.89 -4.46 -12.89
CA ASN A 60 0.83 -3.04 -12.57
C ASN A 60 -0.57 -2.64 -12.09
N HIS A 61 -1.61 -2.97 -12.85
CA HIS A 61 -3.00 -2.69 -12.43
C HIS A 61 -3.38 -3.36 -11.12
N TYR A 62 -2.89 -4.58 -10.85
CA TYR A 62 -3.14 -5.29 -9.61
C TYR A 62 -2.46 -4.60 -8.41
N THR A 63 -1.27 -4.02 -8.61
CA THR A 63 -0.55 -3.27 -7.58
C THR A 63 -1.27 -1.95 -7.26
N ASP A 64 -1.83 -1.31 -8.28
CA ASP A 64 -2.61 -0.06 -8.18
C ASP A 64 -4.05 -0.27 -7.69
N ALA A 65 -4.56 -1.49 -7.72
CA ALA A 65 -5.91 -1.84 -7.27
C ALA A 65 -6.04 -1.97 -5.73
N LYS A 66 -5.09 -1.42 -4.96
CA LYS A 66 -5.25 -1.22 -3.52
C LYS A 66 -6.00 0.09 -3.28
N ASP A 67 -6.83 0.12 -2.26
CA ASP A 67 -7.51 1.34 -1.84
C ASP A 67 -6.49 2.38 -1.33
N HIS A 68 -6.61 3.62 -1.79
CA HIS A 68 -5.68 4.70 -1.46
C HIS A 68 -6.27 5.65 -0.41
N LYS A 69 -5.41 6.22 0.45
CA LYS A 69 -5.87 7.13 1.49
C LYS A 69 -6.57 8.35 0.87
N GLY A 70 -7.82 8.59 1.27
CA GLY A 70 -8.62 9.70 0.75
C GLY A 70 -9.39 9.39 -0.53
N GLU A 71 -9.28 8.17 -1.04
CA GLU A 71 -10.09 7.69 -2.15
C GLU A 71 -11.53 7.36 -1.73
N THR A 72 -12.49 7.55 -2.62
CA THR A 72 -13.87 7.10 -2.38
C THR A 72 -14.05 5.61 -2.70
N ILE A 73 -15.02 4.95 -2.08
CA ILE A 73 -15.33 3.55 -2.41
C ILE A 73 -15.72 3.35 -3.88
N HIS A 74 -16.23 4.41 -4.52
CA HIS A 74 -16.58 4.40 -5.93
C HIS A 74 -15.34 4.38 -6.83
N ASP A 75 -14.35 5.22 -6.56
CA ASP A 75 -13.10 5.26 -7.33
C ASP A 75 -12.38 3.92 -7.25
N TYR A 76 -12.35 3.32 -6.05
CA TYR A 76 -11.80 1.99 -5.84
C TYR A 76 -12.52 0.93 -6.67
N TYR A 77 -13.87 0.96 -6.66
CA TYR A 77 -14.68 0.04 -7.46
C TYR A 77 -14.39 0.16 -8.96
N VAL A 78 -14.28 1.39 -9.48
CA VAL A 78 -13.97 1.63 -10.90
C VAL A 78 -12.59 1.05 -11.26
N ARG A 79 -11.57 1.27 -10.42
CA ARG A 79 -10.23 0.66 -10.65
C ARG A 79 -10.29 -0.87 -10.60
N PHE A 80 -11.01 -1.43 -9.63
CA PHE A 80 -11.14 -2.87 -9.49
C PHE A 80 -11.86 -3.48 -10.72
N ALA A 81 -12.95 -2.86 -11.19
CA ALA A 81 -13.67 -3.30 -12.39
C ALA A 81 -12.78 -3.26 -13.64
N LYS A 82 -11.94 -2.22 -13.78
CA LYS A 82 -10.94 -2.15 -14.87
C LYS A 82 -9.97 -3.33 -14.83
N LEU A 83 -9.43 -3.66 -13.65
CA LEU A 83 -8.57 -4.82 -13.46
C LEU A 83 -9.26 -6.13 -13.88
N ILE A 84 -10.53 -6.33 -13.53
CA ILE A 84 -11.30 -7.51 -13.96
C ILE A 84 -11.43 -7.56 -15.48
N ASN A 85 -11.66 -6.41 -16.11
CA ASN A 85 -11.79 -6.34 -17.56
C ASN A 85 -10.46 -6.65 -18.26
N ASP A 86 -9.34 -6.14 -17.73
CA ASP A 86 -7.99 -6.43 -18.24
C ASP A 86 -7.66 -7.92 -18.08
N MET A 87 -8.00 -8.54 -16.95
CA MET A 87 -7.86 -10.00 -16.76
C MET A 87 -8.67 -10.80 -17.79
N ARG A 88 -9.90 -10.38 -18.07
CA ARG A 88 -10.77 -11.04 -19.07
C ARG A 88 -10.21 -10.90 -20.48
N ASN A 89 -9.68 -9.74 -20.84
CA ASN A 89 -9.09 -9.50 -22.16
C ASN A 89 -7.95 -10.46 -22.48
N ILE A 90 -7.18 -10.84 -21.46
CA ILE A 90 -6.04 -11.75 -21.60
C ILE A 90 -6.43 -13.22 -21.36
N LYS A 91 -7.73 -13.51 -21.31
CA LYS A 91 -8.33 -14.83 -21.03
C LYS A 91 -7.94 -15.43 -19.68
N MET A 92 -7.53 -14.58 -18.73
CA MET A 92 -7.26 -15.01 -17.36
C MET A 92 -8.57 -15.08 -16.59
N THR A 93 -8.90 -16.27 -16.09
CA THR A 93 -10.11 -16.50 -15.31
C THR A 93 -9.76 -16.54 -13.82
N MET A 94 -10.64 -15.95 -13.00
CA MET A 94 -10.54 -16.01 -11.54
C MET A 94 -11.92 -16.32 -11.00
N SER A 95 -11.99 -17.23 -10.01
CA SER A 95 -13.28 -17.61 -9.44
C SER A 95 -13.94 -16.44 -8.72
N ARG A 96 -15.27 -16.42 -8.65
CA ARG A 96 -16.05 -15.40 -7.92
C ARG A 96 -15.56 -15.23 -6.48
N LEU A 97 -15.28 -16.34 -5.79
CA LEU A 97 -14.78 -16.34 -4.42
C LEU A 97 -13.42 -15.64 -4.30
N GLN A 98 -12.50 -15.92 -5.24
CA GLN A 98 -11.20 -15.25 -5.28
C GLN A 98 -11.36 -13.76 -5.58
N LEU A 99 -12.19 -13.38 -6.54
CA LEU A 99 -12.48 -11.97 -6.87
C LEU A 99 -13.04 -11.22 -5.67
N ASN A 100 -14.04 -11.78 -5.00
CA ASN A 100 -14.65 -11.18 -3.82
C ASN A 100 -13.64 -11.06 -2.66
N SER A 101 -12.84 -12.10 -2.44
CA SER A 101 -11.78 -12.08 -1.42
C SER A 101 -10.75 -10.99 -1.72
N LYS A 102 -10.32 -10.84 -2.98
CA LYS A 102 -9.40 -9.78 -3.41
C LYS A 102 -10.00 -8.40 -3.25
N PHE A 103 -11.24 -8.22 -3.71
CA PHE A 103 -11.99 -6.97 -3.58
C PHE A 103 -12.04 -6.48 -2.13
N VAL A 104 -12.30 -7.39 -1.19
CA VAL A 104 -12.44 -7.04 0.23
C VAL A 104 -11.09 -6.91 0.94
N ASN A 105 -10.08 -7.71 0.58
CA ASN A 105 -8.76 -7.67 1.25
C ASN A 105 -7.89 -6.48 0.81
N ASN A 106 -8.13 -5.91 -0.37
CA ASN A 106 -7.41 -4.76 -0.87
C ASN A 106 -7.99 -3.41 -0.41
N MET A 107 -9.12 -3.42 0.32
CA MET A 107 -9.69 -2.22 0.96
C MET A 107 -8.86 -1.79 2.17
N LEU A 108 -8.79 -0.48 2.43
CA LEU A 108 -8.09 0.05 3.60
C LEU A 108 -8.75 -0.42 4.90
N LEU A 109 -7.92 -0.52 5.95
CA LEU A 109 -8.35 -0.79 7.33
C LEU A 109 -9.42 0.18 7.83
N GLU A 110 -9.53 1.38 7.25
CA GLU A 110 -10.58 2.36 7.56
C GLU A 110 -11.97 1.73 7.37
N TRP A 111 -12.16 0.90 6.34
CA TRP A 111 -13.41 0.16 6.10
C TRP A 111 -13.60 -1.07 7.02
N GLY A 112 -12.73 -1.27 8.02
CA GLY A 112 -12.52 -2.52 8.75
C GLY A 112 -13.78 -3.19 9.31
N ARG A 113 -14.71 -2.44 9.93
CA ARG A 113 -15.96 -3.02 10.45
C ARG A 113 -16.90 -3.51 9.35
N PHE A 114 -16.93 -2.81 8.21
CA PHE A 114 -17.74 -3.18 7.05
C PHE A 114 -17.10 -4.32 6.27
N VAL A 115 -15.78 -4.33 6.13
CA VAL A 115 -15.00 -5.45 5.60
C VAL A 115 -15.25 -6.72 6.43
N THR A 116 -15.26 -6.60 7.76
CA THR A 116 -15.60 -7.70 8.67
C THR A 116 -17.05 -8.15 8.49
N ALA A 117 -18.00 -7.23 8.42
CA ALA A 117 -19.41 -7.54 8.17
C ALA A 117 -19.62 -8.24 6.81
N VAL A 118 -18.91 -7.83 5.76
CA VAL A 118 -18.95 -8.49 4.45
C VAL A 118 -18.41 -9.92 4.54
N LYS A 119 -17.28 -10.11 5.24
CA LYS A 119 -16.67 -11.44 5.43
C LYS A 119 -17.55 -12.39 6.23
N LEU A 120 -18.29 -11.87 7.22
CA LEU A 120 -19.10 -12.67 8.14
C LEU A 120 -20.56 -12.88 7.67
N ASN A 121 -21.23 -11.85 7.14
CA ASN A 121 -22.70 -11.82 7.03
C ASN A 121 -23.25 -11.93 5.60
N ARG A 122 -22.52 -11.51 4.55
CA ARG A 122 -22.99 -11.60 3.16
C ARG A 122 -22.38 -12.75 2.36
N GLY A 123 -21.35 -13.40 2.91
CA GLY A 123 -20.68 -14.55 2.32
C GLY A 123 -19.92 -14.20 1.03
N LEU A 124 -18.59 -14.35 1.05
CA LEU A 124 -17.76 -14.24 -0.16
C LEU A 124 -18.13 -15.27 -1.24
N LYS A 125 -18.87 -16.33 -0.87
CA LYS A 125 -19.27 -17.42 -1.76
C LYS A 125 -20.54 -17.10 -2.54
N ASP A 126 -21.52 -16.45 -1.92
CA ASP A 126 -22.87 -16.32 -2.46
C ASP A 126 -23.10 -14.98 -3.18
N SER A 127 -22.39 -13.93 -2.75
CA SER A 127 -22.41 -12.62 -3.39
C SER A 127 -21.42 -12.52 -4.57
N ASN A 128 -21.54 -11.51 -5.41
CA ASN A 128 -20.47 -11.04 -6.32
C ASN A 128 -19.93 -9.67 -5.85
N TYR A 129 -18.79 -9.24 -6.40
CA TYR A 129 -18.14 -8.00 -5.96
C TYR A 129 -18.99 -6.75 -6.23
N ASP A 130 -19.88 -6.75 -7.22
CA ASP A 130 -20.85 -5.66 -7.46
C ASP A 130 -21.85 -5.52 -6.30
N GLN A 131 -22.36 -6.65 -5.80
CA GLN A 131 -23.25 -6.69 -4.64
C GLN A 131 -22.53 -6.30 -3.34
N LEU A 132 -21.25 -6.64 -3.22
CA LEU A 132 -20.41 -6.20 -2.11
C LEU A 132 -20.14 -4.69 -2.19
N TYR A 133 -19.90 -4.16 -3.38
CA TYR A 133 -19.78 -2.73 -3.60
C TYR A 133 -21.08 -1.99 -3.24
N ALA A 134 -22.24 -2.45 -3.71
CA ALA A 134 -23.52 -1.84 -3.40
C ALA A 134 -23.79 -1.78 -1.88
N TYR A 135 -23.41 -2.83 -1.14
CA TYR A 135 -23.45 -2.83 0.32
C TYR A 135 -22.60 -1.71 0.92
N LEU A 136 -21.32 -1.65 0.53
CA LEU A 136 -20.38 -0.69 1.09
C LEU A 136 -20.79 0.75 0.74
N LYS A 137 -21.29 0.96 -0.48
CA LYS A 137 -21.81 2.25 -0.94
C LYS A 137 -23.03 2.70 -0.12
N GLN A 138 -23.95 1.79 0.18
CA GLN A 138 -25.10 2.09 1.03
C GLN A 138 -24.69 2.51 2.46
N HIS A 139 -23.58 1.99 2.96
CA HIS A 139 -23.07 2.28 4.29
C HIS A 139 -21.98 3.37 4.34
N GLU A 140 -21.74 4.07 3.22
CA GLU A 140 -20.71 5.11 3.13
C GLU A 140 -20.97 6.28 4.08
N THR A 141 -22.24 6.69 4.26
CA THR A 141 -22.60 7.76 5.21
C THR A 141 -22.22 7.41 6.64
N HIS A 142 -22.55 6.19 7.08
CA HIS A 142 -22.15 5.68 8.39
C HIS A 142 -20.64 5.52 8.52
N PHE A 143 -19.94 5.17 7.44
CA PHE A 143 -18.48 5.16 7.42
C PHE A 143 -17.92 6.56 7.70
N SER A 144 -18.39 7.58 6.95
CA SER A 144 -17.98 8.97 7.12
C SER A 144 -18.26 9.51 8.52
N GLU A 145 -19.44 9.22 9.08
CA GLU A 145 -19.80 9.58 10.47
C GLU A 145 -18.83 8.97 11.49
N ASN A 146 -18.53 7.67 11.37
CA ASN A 146 -17.59 7.02 12.29
C ASN A 146 -16.16 7.52 12.13
N LYS A 147 -15.73 7.85 10.90
CA LYS A 147 -14.42 8.45 10.66
C LYS A 147 -14.32 9.82 11.33
N MET A 148 -15.32 10.68 11.17
CA MET A 148 -15.40 11.97 11.87
C MET A 148 -15.43 11.83 13.39
N MET A 149 -16.16 10.85 13.93
CA MET A 149 -16.15 10.56 15.36
C MET A 149 -14.77 10.08 15.85
N LEU A 150 -14.14 9.15 15.13
CA LEU A 150 -12.82 8.64 15.48
C LEU A 150 -11.74 9.73 15.42
N ASP A 151 -11.79 10.60 14.41
CA ASP A 151 -10.90 11.76 14.28
C ASP A 151 -11.10 12.72 15.46
N ARG A 152 -12.34 12.99 15.90
CA ARG A 152 -12.59 13.76 17.12
C ARG A 152 -12.01 13.09 18.36
N PHE A 153 -12.22 11.79 18.56
CA PHE A 153 -11.68 11.08 19.73
C PHE A 153 -10.15 11.06 19.77
N THR A 154 -9.51 10.88 18.61
CA THR A 154 -8.03 10.89 18.51
C THR A 154 -7.45 12.29 18.66
N GLN A 155 -8.12 13.32 18.14
CA GLN A 155 -7.70 14.72 18.31
C GLN A 155 -7.91 15.24 19.74
N HIS A 156 -8.89 14.69 20.46
CA HIS A 156 -9.14 14.93 21.89
C HIS A 156 -8.44 13.93 22.82
N THR A 157 -7.44 13.19 22.35
CA THR A 157 -6.55 12.46 23.26
C THR A 157 -5.65 13.49 23.95
N VAL A 158 -6.23 14.18 24.94
CA VAL A 158 -5.46 14.91 25.95
C VAL A 158 -4.50 13.89 26.54
N ASP A 159 -3.22 14.23 26.61
CA ASP A 159 -2.20 13.39 27.24
C ASP A 159 -2.78 12.84 28.56
N PRO A 160 -2.97 11.52 28.72
CA PRO A 160 -3.55 10.95 29.92
C PRO A 160 -2.80 11.37 31.19
N LEU A 161 -1.50 11.69 31.07
CA LEU A 161 -0.68 12.20 32.18
C LEU A 161 -1.01 13.65 32.55
N ALA A 162 -1.43 14.48 31.59
CA ALA A 162 -1.81 15.88 31.84
C ALA A 162 -3.15 15.99 32.61
N LEU A 163 -4.03 15.00 32.48
CA LEU A 163 -5.32 14.97 33.20
C LEU A 163 -5.18 14.58 34.68
N MET A 164 -4.22 13.71 35.03
CA MET A 164 -4.00 13.34 36.43
C MET A 164 -3.24 14.40 37.24
N SER A 165 -2.50 15.29 36.56
CA SER A 165 -1.77 16.40 37.18
C SER A 165 -2.67 17.40 37.94
N ASN A 166 -3.95 17.52 37.55
CA ASN A 166 -4.85 18.52 38.10
C ASN A 166 -5.70 18.02 39.29
N VAL A 167 -5.56 16.75 39.68
CA VAL A 167 -6.35 16.13 40.75
C VAL A 167 -5.57 16.05 42.09
N SER A 168 -4.27 16.39 42.11
CA SER A 168 -3.42 16.22 43.29
C SER A 168 -3.18 17.48 44.14
N HIS A 169 -3.91 18.57 43.92
CA HIS A 169 -3.83 19.76 44.78
C HIS A 169 -5.21 20.17 45.30
N GLN A 170 -5.69 19.46 46.32
CA GLN A 170 -6.60 20.02 47.32
C GLN A 170 -6.33 19.40 48.69
#